data_AF-A0A4S4ACN2-F1
#
_entry.id   AF-A0A4S4ACN2-F1
#
_cell.length_a   1.000
_cell.length_b   1.000
_cell.length_c   1.000
_cell.angle_alpha   90.00
_cell.angle_beta   90.00
_cell.angle_gamma   90.00
#
_symmetry.space_group_name_H-M   'P 1'
#
loop_
_entity.id
_entity.type
_entity.pdbx_description
1 polymer ?
#
loop_
_entity_poly.entity_id
_entity_poly.type
_entity_poly.pdbx_seq_one_letter_code
_entity_poly.pdbx_strand_id
1 'polypeptide(L)'
;MGKFVKFLGRCALNGKQIAVYENGGGSFRLSAETVGGKPVFYSYRDERGRSHTVAVRDMELSADEFDSFEDRVSAGVVGRSDARIVQRGLIEMGYPESME
;
A
#
# COMPACT_ATOMS: atom_id res chain seq x y z
N MET A 1 12.95 -13.43 -1.39
CA MET A 1 12.74 -11.99 -1.15
C MET A 1 12.56 -11.34 -2.51
N GLY A 2 11.40 -10.72 -2.77
CA GLY A 2 11.11 -10.11 -4.07
C GLY A 2 12.08 -8.97 -4.39
N LYS A 3 12.32 -8.74 -5.68
CA LYS A 3 13.18 -7.65 -6.16
C LYS A 3 12.43 -6.33 -6.07
N PHE A 4 13.00 -5.33 -5.40
CA PHE A 4 12.41 -3.99 -5.36
C PHE A 4 12.30 -3.40 -6.77
N VAL A 5 11.12 -2.86 -7.08
CA VAL A 5 10.82 -2.24 -8.38
C VAL A 5 10.75 -0.72 -8.23
N LYS A 6 9.81 -0.23 -7.40
CA LYS A 6 9.57 1.20 -7.21
C LYS A 6 8.77 1.47 -5.93
N PHE A 7 8.75 2.73 -5.51
CA PHE A 7 7.72 3.24 -4.63
C PHE A 7 6.54 3.76 -5.45
N LEU A 8 5.33 3.35 -5.06
CA LEU A 8 4.11 3.85 -5.66
C LEU A 8 3.94 5.34 -5.33
N GLY A 9 3.57 6.16 -6.31
CA GLY A 9 3.46 7.62 -6.15
C GLY A 9 4.78 8.35 -5.86
N ARG A 10 5.93 7.65 -5.81
CA ARG A 10 7.29 8.20 -5.63
C ARG A 10 7.44 9.21 -4.50
N CYS A 11 6.70 9.05 -3.41
CA CYS A 11 6.78 9.88 -2.23
C CYS A 11 6.40 9.09 -0.99
N ALA A 12 6.71 9.63 0.19
CA ALA A 12 6.17 9.15 1.45
C ALA A 12 5.12 10.13 1.98
N LEU A 13 3.98 9.62 2.43
CA LEU A 13 2.93 10.36 3.12
C LEU A 13 3.08 10.12 4.63
N ASN A 14 3.38 11.17 5.41
CA ASN A 14 3.60 11.06 6.87
C ASN A 14 4.58 9.93 7.27
N GLY A 15 5.68 9.83 6.52
CA GLY A 15 6.70 8.80 6.71
C GLY A 15 6.27 7.38 6.30
N LYS A 16 5.15 7.22 5.59
CA LYS A 16 4.63 5.94 5.08
C LYS A 16 4.66 5.94 3.55
N GLN A 17 4.97 4.80 2.95
CA GLN A 17 5.09 4.63 1.51
C GLN A 17 4.63 3.22 1.12
N ILE A 18 4.33 3.01 -0.15
CA ILE A 18 4.04 1.69 -0.69
C ILE A 18 5.21 1.26 -1.56
N ALA A 19 5.87 0.19 -1.17
CA ALA A 19 6.94 -0.44 -1.92
C ALA A 19 6.36 -1.54 -2.81
N VAL A 20 6.79 -1.57 -4.07
CA VAL A 20 6.43 -2.62 -5.04
C VAL A 20 7.64 -3.53 -5.21
N TYR A 21 7.42 -4.82 -5.01
CA TYR A 21 8.41 -5.88 -5.23
C TYR A 21 7.93 -6.83 -6.31
N GLU A 22 8.85 -7.38 -7.10
CA GLU A 22 8.58 -8.46 -8.07
C GLU A 22 9.05 -9.79 -7.47
N ASN A 23 8.14 -10.77 -7.38
CA ASN A 23 8.41 -12.09 -6.80
C ASN A 23 8.87 -13.13 -7.83
N GLY A 24 8.99 -12.74 -9.10
CA GLY A 24 9.23 -13.65 -10.23
C GLY A 24 7.94 -14.26 -10.77
N GLY A 25 7.98 -14.78 -12.00
CA GLY A 25 6.80 -15.39 -12.64
C GLY A 25 5.65 -14.41 -12.95
N GLY A 26 5.93 -13.10 -13.01
CA GLY A 26 4.94 -12.06 -13.28
C GLY A 26 4.07 -11.68 -12.08
N SER A 27 4.46 -12.08 -10.85
CA SER A 27 3.77 -11.67 -9.62
C SER A 27 4.47 -10.46 -8.96
N PHE A 28 3.65 -9.52 -8.50
CA PHE A 28 4.04 -8.34 -7.77
C PHE A 28 3.50 -8.39 -6.34
N ARG A 29 4.26 -7.84 -5.40
CA ARG A 29 3.84 -7.66 -4.01
C ARG A 29 3.92 -6.19 -3.65
N LEU A 30 2.81 -5.64 -3.17
CA LEU A 30 2.73 -4.30 -2.60
C LEU A 30 2.82 -4.40 -1.09
N SER A 31 3.73 -3.63 -0.50
CA SER A 31 3.94 -3.58 0.94
C SER A 31 3.86 -2.13 1.43
N ALA A 32 3.04 -1.89 2.44
CA ALA A 32 2.99 -0.60 3.12
C ALA A 32 4.09 -0.53 4.19
N GLU A 33 5.05 0.37 3.97
CA GLU A 33 6.26 0.48 4.79
C GLU A 33 6.46 1.92 5.28
N THR A 34 7.18 2.04 6.40
CA THR A 34 7.74 3.31 6.86
C THR A 34 8.98 3.68 6.05
N VAL A 35 9.36 4.96 6.07
CA VAL A 35 10.69 5.41 5.62
C VAL A 35 11.73 4.79 6.57
N GLY A 36 12.27 3.63 6.17
CA GLY A 36 13.06 2.75 7.03
C GLY A 36 12.72 1.26 6.87
N GLY A 37 11.73 0.91 6.05
CA GLY A 37 11.42 -0.48 5.68
C GLY A 37 10.69 -1.29 6.75
N LYS A 38 10.12 -0.64 7.77
CA LYS A 38 9.30 -1.32 8.78
C LYS A 38 7.83 -1.33 8.36
N PRO A 39 7.05 -2.36 8.71
CA PRO A 39 5.61 -2.40 8.42
C PRO A 39 4.85 -1.18 8.96
N VAL A 40 3.84 -0.74 8.22
CA VAL A 40 2.89 0.28 8.69
C VAL A 40 1.83 -0.36 9.58
N PHE A 41 1.56 0.25 10.73
CA PHE A 41 0.53 -0.19 11.67
C PHE A 41 -0.62 0.83 11.75
N TYR A 42 -1.84 0.36 11.98
CA TYR A 42 -2.95 1.16 12.49
C TYR A 42 -3.50 0.57 13.77
N SER A 43 -4.08 1.44 14.58
CA SER A 43 -4.84 1.05 15.77
C SER A 43 -6.31 1.35 15.54
N TYR A 44 -7.17 0.42 15.94
CA TYR A 44 -8.62 0.58 15.92
C TYR A 44 -9.23 0.05 17.22
N ARG A 45 -10.48 0.42 17.47
CA ARG A 45 -11.24 -0.05 18.64
C ARG A 45 -12.33 -0.99 18.17
N ASP A 46 -12.36 -2.22 18.69
CA ASP A 46 -13.44 -3.18 18.38
C ASP A 46 -14.78 -2.75 19.01
N GLU A 47 -15.86 -3.44 18.64
CA GLU A 47 -17.21 -3.22 19.18
C GLU A 47 -17.30 -3.35 20.71
N ARG A 48 -16.33 -4.04 21.33
CA ARG A 48 -16.23 -4.24 22.78
C ARG A 48 -15.38 -3.16 23.45
N GLY A 49 -14.96 -2.13 22.72
CA GLY A 49 -14.14 -1.05 23.25
C GLY A 49 -12.67 -1.42 23.47
N ARG A 50 -12.19 -2.57 22.97
CA ARG A 50 -10.79 -2.97 23.10
C ARG A 50 -9.97 -2.41 21.95
N SER A 51 -8.81 -1.85 22.27
CA SER A 51 -7.87 -1.36 21.26
C SER A 51 -7.08 -2.51 20.68
N HIS A 52 -7.02 -2.58 19.35
CA HIS A 52 -6.16 -3.48 18.59
C HIS A 52 -5.16 -2.66 17.79
N THR A 53 -3.97 -3.22 17.56
CA THR A 53 -2.98 -2.66 16.64
C THR A 53 -2.58 -3.74 15.66
N VAL A 54 -2.71 -3.45 14.38
CA VAL A 54 -2.53 -4.42 13.30
C VAL A 54 -1.67 -3.79 12.20
N ALA A 55 -0.88 -4.62 11.53
CA ALA A 55 -0.10 -4.21 10.38
C ALA A 55 -0.98 -4.18 9.13
N VAL A 56 -0.73 -3.22 8.24
CA VAL A 56 -1.27 -3.25 6.88
C VAL A 56 -0.71 -4.48 6.18
N ARG A 57 -1.60 -5.29 5.61
CA ARG A 57 -1.21 -6.55 4.96
C ARG A 57 -0.53 -6.26 3.62
N ASP A 58 0.40 -7.13 3.26
CA ASP A 58 0.92 -7.18 1.90
C ASP A 58 -0.21 -7.61 0.95
N MET A 59 -0.19 -7.07 -0.27
CA MET A 59 -1.08 -7.49 -1.35
C MET A 59 -0.24 -8.13 -2.45
N GLU A 60 -0.58 -9.36 -2.81
CA GLU A 60 0.03 -10.06 -3.94
C GLU A 60 -0.89 -9.98 -5.16
N LEU A 61 -0.34 -9.56 -6.28
CA LEU A 61 -1.04 -9.33 -7.53
C LEU A 61 -0.28 -10.02 -8.68
N SER A 62 -1.00 -10.51 -9.67
CA SER A 62 -0.42 -10.79 -11.00
C SER A 62 -0.06 -9.50 -11.73
N ALA A 63 0.62 -9.60 -12.88
CA ALA A 63 0.98 -8.45 -13.70
C ALA A 63 -0.25 -7.64 -14.14
N ASP A 64 -1.29 -8.30 -14.65
CA ASP A 64 -2.52 -7.63 -15.11
C ASP A 64 -3.27 -6.95 -13.96
N GLU A 65 -3.30 -7.58 -12.79
CA GLU A 65 -3.90 -7.01 -11.59
C GLU A 65 -3.08 -5.82 -11.06
N PHE A 66 -1.76 -5.87 -11.16
CA PHE A 66 -0.87 -4.78 -10.77
C PHE A 66 -1.08 -3.56 -11.66
N ASP A 67 -1.13 -3.74 -12.98
CA ASP A 67 -1.39 -2.64 -13.91
C ASP A 67 -2.76 -2.02 -13.67
N SER A 68 -3.79 -2.85 -13.48
CA SER A 68 -5.15 -2.40 -13.12
C SER A 68 -5.18 -1.65 -11.79
N PHE A 69 -4.41 -2.11 -10.80
CA PHE A 69 -4.26 -1.43 -9.52
C PHE A 69 -3.62 -0.06 -9.69
N GLU A 70 -2.51 0.03 -10.44
CA GLU A 70 -1.76 1.27 -10.65
C GLU A 70 -2.60 2.33 -11.39
N ASP A 71 -3.36 1.92 -12.40
CA ASP A 71 -4.27 2.82 -13.13
C ASP A 71 -5.36 3.39 -12.21
N ARG A 72 -5.97 2.54 -11.39
CA ARG A 72 -7.05 2.93 -10.47
C ARG A 72 -6.58 3.95 -9.42
N VAL A 73 -5.43 3.74 -8.80
CA VAL A 73 -4.90 4.66 -7.78
C VAL A 73 -4.35 5.95 -8.38
N SER A 74 -3.89 5.91 -9.65
CA SER A 74 -3.35 7.05 -10.38
C SER A 74 -4.43 7.89 -11.10
N ALA A 75 -5.67 7.41 -11.16
CA ALA A 75 -6.76 8.06 -11.88
C ALA A 75 -6.97 9.53 -11.48
N GLY A 76 -6.81 10.47 -12.43
CA GLY A 76 -7.00 11.90 -12.19
C GLY A 76 -5.85 12.60 -11.45
N VAL A 77 -4.70 11.95 -11.31
CA VAL A 77 -3.49 12.53 -10.71
C VAL A 77 -2.57 13.10 -11.78
N VAL A 78 -2.13 14.37 -11.61
CA VAL A 78 -1.23 15.06 -12.54
C VAL A 78 0.18 15.09 -11.94
N GLY A 79 1.01 14.11 -12.30
CA GLY A 79 2.41 14.04 -11.88
C GLY A 79 2.82 12.68 -11.30
N ARG A 80 4.12 12.39 -11.34
CA ARG A 80 4.68 11.09 -10.89
C ARG A 80 5.01 11.04 -9.39
N SER A 81 5.04 12.19 -8.71
CA SER A 81 5.24 12.29 -7.26
C SER A 81 3.99 12.90 -6.66
N ASP A 82 3.11 12.06 -6.12
CA ASP A 82 1.82 12.52 -5.61
C ASP A 82 1.35 11.67 -4.43
N ALA A 83 1.17 12.34 -3.29
CA ALA A 83 0.76 11.69 -2.05
C ALA A 83 -0.66 11.11 -2.11
N ARG A 84 -1.51 11.58 -3.04
CA ARG A 84 -2.85 11.02 -3.28
C ARG A 84 -2.80 9.60 -3.83
N ILE A 85 -1.77 9.27 -4.62
CA ILE A 85 -1.55 7.90 -5.11
C ILE A 85 -1.24 6.99 -3.93
N VAL A 86 -0.34 7.42 -3.03
CA VAL A 86 0.02 6.67 -1.81
C VAL A 86 -1.20 6.50 -0.91
N GLN A 87 -1.96 7.56 -0.69
CA GLN A 87 -3.17 7.52 0.13
C GLN A 87 -4.21 6.52 -0.43
N ARG A 88 -4.49 6.59 -1.74
CA ARG A 88 -5.44 5.68 -2.39
C ARG A 88 -4.94 4.24 -2.39
N GLY A 89 -3.66 4.03 -2.67
CA GLY A 89 -3.07 2.69 -2.59
C GLY A 89 -3.19 2.09 -1.19
N LEU A 90 -3.00 2.89 -0.13
CA LEU A 90 -3.18 2.42 1.24
C LEU A 90 -4.64 2.01 1.50
N ILE A 91 -5.61 2.81 1.05
CA ILE A 91 -7.03 2.49 1.16
C ILE A 91 -7.38 1.21 0.41
N GLU A 92 -6.89 1.05 -0.82
CA GLU A 92 -7.08 -0.17 -1.61
C GLU A 92 -6.44 -1.40 -0.96
N MET A 93 -5.33 -1.23 -0.25
CA MET A 93 -4.70 -2.27 0.58
C MET A 93 -5.41 -2.50 1.91
N GLY A 94 -6.56 -1.86 2.15
CA GLY A 94 -7.37 -2.01 3.36
C GLY A 94 -6.92 -1.14 4.53
N TYR A 95 -6.30 0.02 4.29
CA TYR A 95 -5.91 0.97 5.35
C TYR A 95 -6.72 2.28 5.34
N PRO A 96 -7.30 2.67 6.49
CA PRO A 96 -7.62 1.81 7.62
C PRO A 96 -8.67 0.79 7.20
N GLU A 97 -8.68 -0.39 7.82
CA GLU A 97 -9.68 -1.43 7.50
C GLU A 97 -11.07 -0.83 7.74
N SER A 98 -11.83 -0.65 6.65
CA SER A 98 -13.21 -0.20 6.75
C SER A 98 -13.99 -1.32 7.43
N MET A 99 -14.34 -1.12 8.69
CA MET A 99 -15.32 -1.98 9.37
C MET A 99 -16.67 -1.68 8.72
N GLU A 100 -17.09 -2.55 7.81
CA GLU A 100 -18.52 -2.76 7.51
C GLU A 100 -19.16 -3.62 8.60
#